data_AF-A0A5V6PSP8-F1
#
_entry.id   AF-A0A5V6PSP8-F1
#
_cell.length_a   1.000
_cell.length_b   1.000
_cell.length_c   1.000
_cell.angle_alpha   90.00
_cell.angle_beta   90.00
_cell.angle_gamma   90.00
#
_symmetry.space_group_name_H-M   'P 1'
#
loop_
_entity.id
_entity.type
_entity.pdbx_description
1 polymer ?
#
loop_
_entity_poly.entity_id
_entity_poly.type
_entity_poly.pdbx_seq_one_letter_code
_entity_poly.pdbx_strand_id
1 'polypeptide(L)' 'MTTITINTYDAAGRFDMNDAQAKEFFSFVEKQAINSGYAVEFAEAVSVDEESERFVENCFINY' A
#
# COMPACT_ATOMS: atom_id res chain seq x y z
N MET A 1 -0.74 -4.89 18.06
CA MET A 1 0.03 -4.38 16.93
C MET A 1 -0.93 -4.37 15.76
N THR A 2 -1.15 -3.22 15.12
CA THR A 2 -2.08 -3.11 13.99
C THR A 2 -1.34 -3.51 12.71
N THR A 3 -2.04 -4.18 11.80
CA THR A 3 -1.50 -4.63 10.51
C THR A 3 -2.03 -3.72 9.40
N ILE A 4 -1.14 -3.21 8.54
CA ILE A 4 -1.50 -2.51 7.31
C ILE A 4 -1.48 -3.52 6.17
N THR A 5 -2.61 -3.67 5.50
CA THR A 5 -2.75 -4.55 4.33
C THR A 5 -2.54 -3.74 3.05
N ILE A 6 -1.42 -3.92 2.37
CA ILE A 6 -1.17 -3.28 1.08
C ILE A 6 -1.95 -4.04 0.01
N ASN A 7 -3.02 -3.41 -0.47
CA ASN A 7 -3.85 -3.96 -1.52
C ASN A 7 -3.16 -3.80 -2.89
N THR A 8 -2.69 -4.91 -3.45
CA THR A 8 -1.99 -4.94 -4.75
C THR A 8 -2.93 -5.08 -5.93
N TYR A 9 -4.25 -5.20 -5.71
CA TYR A 9 -5.24 -5.31 -6.78
C TYR A 9 -5.22 -4.06 -7.67
N ASP A 10 -5.10 -4.29 -8.98
CA ASP A 10 -5.14 -3.29 -10.04
C ASP A 10 -4.34 -2.01 -9.74
N ALA A 11 -3.08 -2.18 -9.35
CA ALA A 11 -2.19 -1.04 -9.06
C ALA A 11 -2.09 -0.06 -10.25
N ALA A 12 -2.13 -0.59 -11.48
CA ALA A 12 -2.09 0.20 -12.70
C ALA A 12 -3.31 1.09 -12.86
N GLY A 13 -4.52 0.57 -12.66
CA GLY A 13 -5.74 1.37 -12.70
C GLY A 13 -5.87 2.35 -11.53
N ARG A 14 -5.39 1.98 -10.35
CA ARG A 14 -5.57 2.77 -9.11
C ARG A 14 -4.58 3.93 -8.97
N PHE A 15 -3.35 3.73 -9.41
CA PHE A 15 -2.26 4.69 -9.19
C PHE A 15 -1.64 5.22 -10.50
N ASP A 16 -2.17 4.82 -11.67
CA ASP A 16 -1.64 5.17 -12.99
C ASP A 16 -0.14 4.80 -13.12
N MET A 17 0.20 3.60 -12.64
CA MET A 17 1.58 3.10 -12.55
C MET A 17 1.77 1.81 -13.35
N ASN A 18 2.95 1.62 -13.94
CA ASN A 18 3.33 0.31 -14.46
C ASN A 18 3.79 -0.65 -13.34
N ASP A 19 3.94 -1.93 -13.65
CA ASP A 19 4.33 -2.97 -12.66
C ASP A 19 5.64 -2.66 -11.92
N ALA A 20 6.61 -2.01 -12.58
CA ALA A 20 7.88 -1.65 -11.93
C ALA A 20 7.68 -0.51 -10.93
N GLN A 21 6.94 0.53 -11.33
CA GLN A 21 6.59 1.65 -10.45
C GLN A 21 5.73 1.20 -9.27
N ALA A 22 4.75 0.33 -9.50
CA ALA A 22 3.89 -0.21 -8.45
C ALA A 22 4.71 -1.00 -7.41
N LYS A 23 5.69 -1.81 -7.85
CA LYS A 23 6.60 -2.53 -6.93
C LYS A 23 7.43 -1.56 -6.08
N GLU A 24 8.00 -0.52 -6.69
CA GLU A 24 8.76 0.48 -5.95
C GLU A 24 7.89 1.25 -4.96
N PHE A 25 6.67 1.61 -5.37
CA PHE A 25 5.69 2.27 -4.53
C PHE A 25 5.28 1.40 -3.34
N PHE A 26 4.91 0.12 -3.56
CA PHE A 26 4.54 -0.76 -2.47
C PHE A 26 5.71 -1.07 -1.52
N SER A 27 6.94 -1.15 -2.02
CA SER A 27 8.14 -1.20 -1.16
C SER A 27 8.34 0.08 -0.33
N PHE A 28 7.96 1.25 -0.86
CA PHE A 28 7.95 2.49 -0.09
C PHE A 28 6.88 2.46 1.01
N VAL A 29 5.64 2.06 0.68
CA VAL A 29 4.55 1.93 1.66
C VAL A 29 4.91 0.95 2.78
N GLU A 30 5.48 -0.21 2.44
CA GLU A 30 5.94 -1.20 3.43
C GLU A 30 6.94 -0.60 4.41
N LYS A 31 7.95 0.13 3.92
CA LYS A 31 8.93 0.81 4.79
C LYS A 31 8.28 1.84 5.69
N GLN A 32 7.33 2.63 5.17
CA GLN A 32 6.62 3.63 5.96
C GLN A 32 5.76 2.97 7.06
N ALA A 33 5.12 1.85 6.76
CA ALA A 33 4.32 1.10 7.72
C ALA A 33 5.20 0.50 8.83
N ILE A 34 6.31 -0.14 8.48
CA ILE A 34 7.28 -0.70 9.44
C ILE A 34 7.88 0.40 10.32
N ASN A 35 8.29 1.53 9.74
CA ASN A 35 8.84 2.66 10.49
C ASN A 35 7.83 3.27 11.47
N SER A 36 6.53 3.17 11.15
CA SER A 36 5.43 3.63 12.01
C SER A 36 5.01 2.59 13.06
N GLY A 37 5.67 1.42 13.10
CA GLY A 37 5.41 0.36 14.08
C GLY A 37 4.26 -0.59 13.73
N TYR A 38 3.82 -0.60 12.46
CA TYR A 38 2.80 -1.52 11.97
C TYR A 38 3.42 -2.83 11.48
N ALA A 39 2.63 -3.90 11.53
CA ALA A 39 2.89 -5.09 10.72
C ALA A 39 2.39 -4.85 9.29
N VAL A 40 2.94 -5.56 8.30
CA VAL A 40 2.55 -5.41 6.89
C VAL A 40 2.12 -6.76 6.34
N GLU A 41 1.00 -6.75 5.62
CA GLU A 41 0.54 -7.86 4.79
C GLU A 41 0.27 -7.37 3.37
N PHE A 42 0.41 -8.25 2.39
CA PHE A 42 0.06 -7.96 1.00
C PHE A 42 -1.13 -8.82 0.64
N ALA A 43 -2.15 -8.20 0.05
CA ALA A 43 -3.34 -8.91 -0.41
C ALA A 43 -3.74 -8.41 -1.80
N GLU A 44 -4.16 -9.34 -2.66
CA GLU A 44 -4.85 -9.01 -3.89
C GLU A 44 -6.35 -9.17 -3.64
N ALA A 45 -7.03 -8.08 -3.30
CA ALA A 45 -8.45 -8.09 -2.96
C ALA A 45 -9.17 -6.87 -3.56
N VAL A 46 -10.45 -7.02 -3.87
CA VAL A 46 -11.28 -5.90 -4.39
C VAL A 46 -11.37 -4.75 -3.38
N SER A 47 -11.23 -5.05 -2.09
CA SER A 47 -11.17 -4.06 -1.01
C SER A 47 -10.44 -4.65 0.19
N VAL A 48 -9.68 -3.83 0.91
CA VAL A 48 -9.20 -4.14 2.26
C VAL A 48 -9.83 -3.17 3.28
N ASP A 49 -9.39 -3.20 4.53
CA ASP A 49 -9.91 -2.31 5.55
C ASP A 49 -9.58 -0.82 5.26
N GLU A 50 -10.45 0.08 5.72
CA GLU A 50 -10.34 1.52 5.44
C GLU A 50 -9.06 2.15 6.00
N GLU A 51 -8.54 1.63 7.12
CA GLU A 51 -7.30 2.15 7.71
C GLU A 51 -6.11 1.88 6.80
N SER A 52 -6.01 0.66 6.28
CA SER A 52 -5.00 0.25 5.31
C SER A 52 -5.09 1.03 3.99
N GLU A 53 -6.30 1.18 3.42
CA GLU A 53 -6.48 1.95 2.18
C GLU A 53 -6.08 3.42 2.39
N ARG A 54 -6.54 4.05 3.49
CA ARG A 54 -6.17 5.42 3.82
C ARG A 54 -4.66 5.58 4.06
N PHE A 55 -4.00 4.57 4.63
CA PHE A 55 -2.55 4.59 4.81
C PHE A 55 -1.80 4.58 3.47
N VAL A 56 -2.20 3.70 2.54
CA VAL A 56 -1.62 3.60 1.20
C VAL A 56 -1.86 4.89 0.42
N GLU A 57 -3.06 5.46 0.45
CA GLU A 57 -3.39 6.74 -0.21
C GLU A 57 -2.56 7.90 0.36
N ASN A 58 -2.40 7.97 1.68
CA ASN A 58 -1.53 8.97 2.29
C ASN A 58 -0.07 8.80 1.85
N CYS A 59 0.41 7.56 1.70
CA CYS A 59 1.74 7.31 1.16
C CYS A 59 1.84 7.78 -0.29
N PHE A 60 0.82 7.52 -1.13
CA PHE A 60 0.79 7.95 -2.53
C PHE A 60 0.84 9.47 -2.68
N ILE A 61 0.11 10.22 -1.84
CA ILE A 61 0.14 11.69 -1.85
C ILE A 61 1.54 12.25 -1.50
N ASN A 62 2.32 11.51 -0.69
CA ASN A 62 3.64 11.93 -0.23
C ASN A 62 4.80 11.30 -1.01
N TYR A 63 4.51 10.50 -2.04
CA TYR A 63 5.49 9.80 -2.89
C TYR A 63 5.83 10.64 -4.12
#